data_AF-A0A2E2N9J7-F1
#
_entry.id   AF-A0A2E2N9J7-F1
#
_cell.length_a   1.000
_cell.length_b   1.000
_cell.length_c   1.000
_cell.angle_alpha   90.00
_cell.angle_beta   90.00
_cell.angle_gamma   90.00
#
_symmetry.space_group_name_H-M   'P 1'
#
loop_
_entity.id
_entity.type
_entity.pdbx_description
1 polymer ?
#
loop_
_entity_poly.entity_id
_entity_poly.type
_entity_poly.pdbx_seq_one_letter_code
_entity_poly.pdbx_strand_id
1 'polypeptide(L)' 'MSLSVSRGMVADGAKKLKEAWQRARYDWDDEVARRYEAEFLEPLAPKIRTAVEAMDHLASIAARADRATAPD' A
#
# COMPACT_ATOMS: atom_id res chain seq x y z
N MET A 1 7.81 12.89 -9.49
CA MET A 1 6.89 12.67 -8.35
C MET A 1 7.74 12.48 -7.09
N SER A 2 7.34 13.05 -5.96
CA SER A 2 8.03 12.82 -4.68
C SER A 2 7.66 11.44 -4.11
N LEU A 3 8.58 10.80 -3.40
CA LEU A 3 8.38 9.50 -2.75
C LEU A 3 7.17 9.50 -1.80
N SER A 4 6.90 10.64 -1.13
CA SER A 4 5.72 10.85 -0.29
C SER A 4 4.41 10.74 -1.08
N VAL A 5 4.37 11.28 -2.30
CA VAL A 5 3.20 11.21 -3.19
C VAL A 5 2.96 9.76 -3.62
N SER A 6 4.01 9.05 -4.06
CA SER A 6 3.90 7.65 -4.46
C SER A 6 3.44 6.74 -3.32
N ARG A 7 3.94 6.95 -2.10
CA ARG A 7 3.48 6.25 -0.90
C ARG A 7 1.99 6.50 -0.64
N GLY A 8 1.55 7.75 -0.74
CA GLY A 8 0.13 8.11 -0.61
C GLY A 8 -0.75 7.39 -1.62
N MET A 9 -0.31 7.31 -2.88
CA MET A 9 -1.04 6.59 -3.93
C MET A 9 -1.16 5.09 -3.64
N VAL A 10 -0.11 4.45 -3.15
CA VAL A 10 -0.14 3.02 -2.77
C VAL A 10 -1.10 2.77 -1.61
N ALA A 11 -1.05 3.60 -0.57
CA ALA A 11 -1.94 3.48 0.58
C ALA A 11 -3.42 3.71 0.20
N ASP A 12 -3.70 4.71 -0.64
CA ASP A 12 -5.04 4.99 -1.13
C ASP A 12 -5.56 3.87 -2.05
N GLY A 13 -4.71 3.35 -2.93
CA GLY A 13 -5.04 2.19 -3.77
C GLY A 13 -5.41 0.95 -2.95
N ALA A 14 -4.68 0.68 -1.86
CA ALA A 14 -4.97 -0.42 -0.95
C ALA A 14 -6.34 -0.26 -0.25
N LYS A 15 -6.65 0.97 0.18
CA LYS A 15 -7.95 1.29 0.78
C LYS A 15 -9.09 1.08 -0.22
N LYS A 16 -8.94 1.60 -1.45
CA LYS A 16 -9.91 1.44 -2.54
C LYS A 16 -10.15 -0.03 -2.88
N LEU A 17 -9.07 -0.84 -2.94
CA LEU A 17 -9.18 -2.28 -3.16
C LEU A 17 -9.99 -2.95 -2.05
N LYS A 18 -9.69 -2.66 -0.78
CA LYS A 18 -10.44 -3.20 0.36
C LYS A 18 -11.92 -2.84 0.27
N GLU A 19 -12.24 -1.57 0.03
CA GLU A 19 -13.63 -1.11 -0.10
C GLU A 19 -14.34 -1.77 -1.30
N ALA A 20 -13.67 -1.91 -2.44
CA ALA A 20 -14.22 -2.59 -3.60
C ALA A 20 -14.51 -4.07 -3.31
N TRP A 21 -13.61 -4.75 -2.61
CA TRP A 21 -13.81 -6.14 -2.19
C TRP A 21 -14.95 -6.30 -1.17
N GLN A 22 -15.12 -5.36 -0.24
CA GLN A 22 -16.26 -5.33 0.69
C GLN A 22 -17.60 -5.15 -0.03
N ARG A 23 -17.63 -4.36 -1.11
CA ARG A 23 -18.84 -4.26 -1.95
C ARG A 23 -19.07 -5.52 -2.76
N ALA A 24 -18.01 -6.07 -3.37
CA ALA A 24 -18.11 -7.28 -4.18
C ALA A 24 -18.65 -8.47 -3.36
N ARG A 25 -18.15 -8.68 -2.13
CA ARG A 25 -18.60 -9.79 -1.28
C ARG A 25 -20.06 -9.71 -0.85
N TYR A 26 -20.68 -8.52 -0.93
CA TYR A 26 -22.07 -8.34 -0.53
C TYR A 26 -23.00 -9.17 -1.42
N ASP A 27 -22.71 -9.20 -2.72
CA ASP A 27 -23.46 -9.97 -3.72
C ASP A 27 -22.75 -11.29 -4.10
N TRP A 28 -21.44 -11.38 -3.86
CA TRP A 28 -20.60 -12.53 -4.22
C TRP A 28 -19.91 -13.15 -2.98
N ASP A 29 -20.59 -14.06 -2.28
CA ASP A 29 -20.10 -14.74 -1.05
C ASP A 29 -20.07 -16.28 -1.17
N ASP A 30 -19.83 -16.78 -2.39
CA ASP A 30 -19.66 -18.20 -2.64
C ASP A 30 -18.24 -18.70 -2.29
N GLU A 31 -18.00 -20.00 -2.51
CA GLU A 31 -16.69 -20.62 -2.29
C GLU A 31 -15.59 -20.00 -3.17
N VAL A 32 -15.92 -19.54 -4.38
CA VAL A 32 -14.96 -18.93 -5.30
C VAL A 32 -14.52 -17.56 -4.77
N ALA A 33 -15.45 -16.76 -4.25
CA ALA A 33 -15.14 -15.49 -3.62
C ALA A 33 -14.20 -15.65 -2.42
N ARG A 34 -14.47 -16.62 -1.54
CA ARG A 34 -13.62 -16.91 -0.37
C ARG A 34 -12.24 -17.37 -0.78
N ARG A 35 -12.14 -18.26 -1.77
CA ARG A 35 -10.84 -18.71 -2.31
C ARG A 35 -10.06 -17.54 -2.91
N TYR A 36 -10.74 -16.65 -3.65
CA TYR A 36 -10.12 -15.46 -4.21
C TYR A 36 -9.55 -14.52 -3.14
N GLU A 37 -10.30 -14.28 -2.05
CA GLU A 37 -9.80 -13.49 -0.92
C GLU A 37 -8.56 -14.12 -0.29
N ALA A 38 -8.60 -15.42 0.01
CA ALA A 38 -7.50 -16.15 0.65
C ALA A 38 -6.25 -16.25 -0.24
N GLU A 39 -6.42 -16.47 -1.55
CA GLU A 39 -5.31 -16.69 -2.47
C GLU A 39 -4.63 -15.38 -2.90
N PHE A 40 -5.40 -14.30 -3.08
CA PHE A 40 -4.89 -13.07 -3.68
C PHE A 40 -4.91 -11.87 -2.74
N LEU A 41 -5.99 -11.66 -1.97
CA LEU A 41 -6.17 -10.42 -1.21
C LEU A 41 -5.52 -10.48 0.17
N GLU A 42 -5.69 -11.57 0.91
CA GLU A 42 -5.05 -11.76 2.22
C GLU A 42 -3.52 -11.69 2.13
N PRO A 43 -2.84 -12.33 1.17
CA PRO A 43 -1.39 -12.26 1.06
C PRO A 43 -0.89 -10.91 0.55
N LEU A 44 -1.75 -10.12 -0.11
CA LEU A 44 -1.40 -8.81 -0.65
C LEU A 44 -1.37 -7.72 0.44
N ALA A 45 -2.26 -7.78 1.42
CA ALA A 45 -2.32 -6.81 2.51
C ALA A 45 -0.97 -6.62 3.26
N PRO A 46 -0.28 -7.68 3.74
CA PRO A 46 1.02 -7.50 4.38
C PRO A 46 2.10 -6.99 3.41
N LYS A 47 2.06 -7.39 2.13
CA LYS A 47 3.03 -6.90 1.11
C LYS A 47 2.90 -5.41 0.87
N ILE A 48 1.67 -4.89 0.78
CA ILE A 48 1.44 -3.46 0.64
C ILE A 48 1.94 -2.71 1.89
N ARG A 49 1.66 -3.23 3.09
CA ARG A 49 2.16 -2.63 4.32
C ARG A 49 3.68 -2.53 4.33
N THR A 50 4.38 -3.63 4.03
CA THR A 50 5.84 -3.65 3.95
C THR A 50 6.37 -2.67 2.90
N ALA A 51 5.72 -2.55 1.75
CA ALA A 51 6.12 -1.58 0.73
C ALA A 51 5.98 -0.13 1.22
N VAL A 52 4.87 0.22 1.88
CA VAL A 52 4.65 1.56 2.45
C VAL A 52 5.69 1.88 3.54
N GLU A 53 5.99 0.92 4.42
CA GLU A 53 7.03 1.07 5.46
C GLU A 53 8.42 1.29 4.84
N ALA A 54 8.77 0.54 3.79
CA ALA A 54 10.02 0.73 3.07
C ALA A 54 10.10 2.12 2.41
N MET A 55 8.99 2.62 1.84
CA MET A 55 8.93 3.97 1.29
C MET A 55 9.10 5.05 2.37
N ASP A 56 8.52 4.85 3.56
CA ASP A 56 8.71 5.76 4.70
C ASP A 56 10.18 5.80 5.15
N HIS A 57 10.83 4.64 5.20
CA HIS A 57 12.24 4.54 5.52
C HIS A 57 13.13 5.25 4.50
N LEU A 58 12.87 5.03 3.20
CA LEU A 58 13.61 5.69 2.12
C LEU A 58 13.40 7.21 2.11
N ALA A 59 12.19 7.68 2.41
CA ALA A 59 11.90 9.11 2.51
C ALA A 59 12.70 9.77 3.64
N SER A 60 12.82 9.09 4.78
CA SER A 60 13.64 9.55 5.90
C SER A 60 15.13 9.64 5.54
N ILE A 61 15.66 8.63 4.84
CA ILE A 61 17.06 8.63 4.39
C ILE A 61 17.31 9.77 3.40
N ALA A 62 16.44 9.93 2.40
CA ALA A 62 16.56 11.00 1.41
C ALA A 62 16.55 12.39 2.07
N ALA A 63 15.60 12.63 2.97
CA ALA A 63 15.52 13.91 3.68
C ALA A 63 16.77 14.19 4.54
N ARG A 64 17.40 13.15 5.11
CA ARG A 64 18.66 13.31 5.85
C ARG A 64 19.83 13.63 4.93
N ALA A 65 19.90 12.97 3.78
CA ALA A 65 20.95 13.22 2.79
C ALA A 65 20.86 14.65 2.25
N ASP A 66 19.66 15.11 1.90
CA ASP A 66 19.43 16.47 1.40
C ASP A 66 19.91 17.53 2.39
N ARG A 67 19.64 17.33 3.69
CA ARG A 67 20.12 18.23 4.76
C ARG A 67 21.63 18.21 4.93
N ALA A 68 22.28 17.06 4.70
CA ALA A 68 23.73 16.93 4.86
C ALA A 68 24.51 17.57 3.71
N THR A 69 23.88 17.74 2.54
CA THR A 69 24.50 18.34 1.35
C THR A 69 24.07 19.79 1.09
N ALA A 70 23.20 20.36 1.93
CA ALA A 70 22.80 21.76 1.82
C ALA A 70 23.98 22.68 2.23
N PRO A 71 24.37 23.67 1.41
CA PRO A 71 25.38 24.65 1.80
C PRO A 71 24.83 25.59 2.90
N ASP A 72 25.73 26.04 3.78
CA ASP A 72 25.45 27.03 4.85
C ASP A 72 24.90 28.35 4.28
#